data_AF-A0AAV7F2M9-F1
#
_entry.id   AF-A0AAV7F2M9-F1
#
_cell.length_a   1.000
_cell.length_b   1.000
_cell.length_c   1.000
_cell.angle_alpha   90.00
_cell.angle_beta   90.00
_cell.angle_gamma   90.00
#
_symmetry.space_group_name_H-M   'P 1'
#
loop_
_entity.id
_entity.type
_entity.pdbx_description
1 polymer ?
#
loop_
_entity_poly.entity_id
_entity_poly.type
_entity_poly.pdbx_seq_one_letter_code
_entity_poly.pdbx_strand_id
1 'polypeptide(L)'
;MERSFHHYFQYYSRLNNEYLLISISHLVFFFFFFFFSSFSFSFLLSSADQIPEFVSCLASNDVKNVTLFPSINQDSSASWAYYHLLNFSIQNPRFAAPTFAKPVSIVLPRTLDELSSTILCVRKQRPSWAIRIRSGGHSYEGLSYTADDNTPAFVILDLMNLNRVSVHVPSRTAWVEAGATLGEVYHAIARSGSGNSSLGFPAEMRCGNNIRVNGKQIDAVNEGRAWGEKYFLGNYDRLVRVKTLIDPNNAFCNPQSIPPLPWDEHSIE
;
A
#
# COMPACT_ATOMS: atom_id res chain seq x y z
N MET A 1 72.08 58.81 9.49
CA MET A 1 70.86 58.82 10.35
C MET A 1 69.56 58.63 9.55
N GLU A 2 69.51 58.94 8.25
CA GLU A 2 68.28 58.81 7.42
C GLU A 2 67.89 57.39 7.00
N ARG A 3 68.82 56.42 6.87
CA ARG A 3 68.48 55.05 6.44
C ARG A 3 67.69 54.23 7.47
N SER A 4 67.70 54.61 8.75
CA SER A 4 67.02 53.88 9.83
C SER A 4 65.52 54.22 9.91
N PHE A 5 65.16 55.49 9.66
CA PHE A 5 63.76 55.94 9.70
C PHE A 5 62.91 55.35 8.57
N HIS A 6 63.50 55.12 7.40
CA HIS A 6 62.77 54.58 6.26
C HIS A 6 62.35 53.11 6.46
N HIS A 7 63.21 52.31 7.12
CA HIS A 7 62.89 50.93 7.48
C HIS A 7 61.82 50.85 8.58
N TYR A 8 61.85 51.76 9.56
CA TYR A 8 60.85 51.82 10.61
C TYR A 8 59.45 52.17 10.07
N PHE A 9 59.37 53.14 9.15
CA PHE A 9 58.09 53.52 8.52
C PHE A 9 57.51 52.41 7.65
N GLN A 10 58.33 51.69 6.89
CA GLN A 10 57.89 50.55 6.08
C GLN A 10 57.43 49.35 6.94
N TYR A 11 58.06 49.14 8.09
CA TYR A 11 57.67 48.10 9.05
C TYR A 11 56.31 48.43 9.70
N TYR A 12 56.13 49.69 10.13
CA TYR A 12 54.86 50.15 10.72
C TYR A 12 53.71 50.16 9.71
N SER A 13 53.96 50.53 8.44
CA SER A 13 52.94 50.48 7.39
C SER A 13 52.55 49.05 7.02
N ARG A 14 53.50 48.08 7.05
CA ARG A 14 53.19 46.66 6.85
C ARG A 14 52.33 46.11 7.99
N LEU A 15 52.69 46.38 9.24
CA LEU A 15 51.92 45.92 10.40
C LEU A 15 50.49 46.46 10.36
N ASN A 16 50.30 47.76 10.13
CA ASN A 16 48.97 48.35 10.03
C ASN A 16 48.12 47.75 8.88
N ASN A 17 48.73 47.45 7.74
CA ASN A 17 48.03 46.78 6.63
C ASN A 17 47.66 45.33 6.96
N GLU A 18 48.52 44.58 7.66
CA GLU A 18 48.19 43.21 8.09
C GLU A 18 47.07 43.20 9.14
N TYR A 19 47.09 44.10 10.14
CA TYR A 19 46.00 44.22 11.10
C TYR A 19 44.67 44.65 10.44
N LEU A 20 44.73 45.56 9.47
CA LEU A 20 43.55 46.00 8.72
C LEU A 20 42.97 44.87 7.87
N LEU A 21 43.82 44.08 7.20
CA LEU A 21 43.40 42.93 6.40
C LEU A 21 42.79 41.81 7.27
N ILE A 22 43.37 41.54 8.44
CA ILE A 22 42.84 40.55 9.39
C ILE A 22 41.48 41.01 9.94
N SER A 23 41.34 42.30 10.27
CA SER A 23 40.09 42.88 10.76
C SER A 23 38.96 42.82 9.73
N ILE A 24 39.24 43.14 8.46
CA ILE A 24 38.27 43.05 7.36
C ILE A 24 37.88 41.59 7.10
N SER A 25 38.84 40.66 7.14
CA SER A 25 38.60 39.22 7.01
C SER A 25 37.62 38.71 8.08
N HIS A 26 37.81 39.08 9.35
CA HIS A 26 36.91 38.68 10.44
C HIS A 26 35.51 39.30 10.31
N LEU A 27 35.42 40.56 9.88
CA LEU A 27 34.14 41.25 9.66
C LEU A 27 33.33 40.61 8.52
N VAL A 28 33.99 40.22 7.42
CA VAL A 28 33.36 39.52 6.30
C VAL A 28 32.91 38.12 6.71
N PHE A 29 33.71 37.40 7.49
CA PHE A 29 33.35 36.06 7.99
C PHE A 29 32.15 36.12 8.95
N PHE A 30 32.08 37.15 9.81
CA PHE A 30 30.96 37.35 10.73
C PHE A 30 29.66 37.71 9.99
N PHE A 31 29.74 38.52 8.93
CA PHE A 31 28.59 38.84 8.08
C PHE A 31 28.08 37.62 7.29
N PHE A 32 28.98 36.76 6.79
CA PHE A 32 28.61 35.54 6.06
C PHE A 32 27.93 34.52 6.98
N PHE A 33 28.39 34.39 8.23
CA PHE A 33 27.81 33.47 9.22
C PHE A 33 26.40 33.91 9.68
N PHE A 34 26.15 35.22 9.78
CA PHE A 34 24.85 35.77 10.17
C PHE A 34 23.82 35.71 9.02
N PHE A 35 24.27 35.80 7.76
CA PHE A 35 23.41 35.67 6.58
C PHE A 35 23.00 34.21 6.30
N PHE A 36 23.86 33.24 6.64
CA PHE A 36 23.52 31.81 6.54
C PHE A 36 22.64 31.32 7.70
N SER A 37 22.75 31.89 8.90
CA SER A 37 21.87 31.51 10.03
C SER A 37 20.44 32.02 9.86
N SER A 38 20.27 33.16 9.18
CA SER A 38 18.96 33.71 8.80
C SER A 38 18.37 33.08 7.52
N PHE A 39 19.17 32.31 6.77
CA PHE A 39 18.72 31.37 5.74
C PHE A 39 18.49 29.95 6.29
N SER A 40 18.37 29.81 7.62
CA SER A 40 17.59 28.72 8.20
C SER A 40 16.13 29.00 7.89
N PHE A 41 15.74 28.73 6.64
CA PHE A 41 14.36 28.68 6.21
C PHE A 41 13.63 27.85 7.26
N SER A 42 12.64 28.48 7.89
CA SER A 42 11.75 27.89 8.86
C SER A 42 11.08 26.65 8.25
N PHE A 43 11.75 25.49 8.30
CA PHE A 43 11.13 24.19 8.07
C PHE A 43 10.53 23.69 9.38
N LEU A 44 9.74 24.54 10.02
CA LEU A 44 8.61 24.07 10.80
C LEU A 44 7.49 23.83 9.78
N LEU A 45 7.60 22.74 9.02
CA LEU A 45 6.44 22.22 8.34
C LEU A 45 5.50 21.74 9.44
N SER A 46 4.54 22.60 9.76
CA SER A 46 3.35 22.24 10.52
C SER A 46 2.78 20.96 9.92
N SER A 47 2.91 19.85 10.64
CA SER A 47 2.27 18.57 10.30
C SER A 47 0.74 18.68 10.26
N ALA A 48 0.18 19.80 10.73
CA ALA A 48 -1.26 20.08 10.76
C ALA A 48 -1.82 20.74 9.47
N ASP A 49 -0.98 21.21 8.53
CA ASP A 49 -1.44 22.06 7.40
C ASP A 49 -1.58 21.33 6.05
N GLN A 50 -1.31 20.02 5.99
CA GLN A 50 -1.25 19.30 4.71
C GLN A 50 -2.48 18.43 4.38
N ILE A 51 -3.38 18.18 5.34
CA ILE A 51 -4.64 17.42 5.12
C ILE A 51 -5.59 18.18 4.16
N PRO A 52 -5.70 19.52 4.24
CA PRO A 52 -6.56 20.30 3.35
C PRO A 52 -6.27 20.10 1.86
N GLU A 53 -5.00 20.00 1.45
CA GLU A 53 -4.61 19.86 0.03
C GLU A 53 -5.05 18.53 -0.58
N PHE A 54 -4.89 17.44 0.17
CA PHE A 54 -5.36 16.11 -0.23
C PHE A 54 -6.89 16.09 -0.38
N VAL A 55 -7.61 16.60 0.62
CA VAL A 55 -9.08 16.65 0.61
C VAL A 55 -9.60 17.56 -0.50
N SER A 56 -8.95 18.70 -0.73
CA SER A 56 -9.26 19.61 -1.84
C SER A 56 -9.08 18.92 -3.20
N CYS A 57 -8.00 18.14 -3.37
CA CYS A 57 -7.79 17.36 -4.59
C CYS A 57 -8.92 16.35 -4.82
N LEU A 58 -9.34 15.61 -3.77
CA LEU A 58 -10.45 14.67 -3.87
C LEU A 58 -11.76 15.37 -4.25
N ALA A 59 -12.09 16.47 -3.58
CA ALA A 59 -13.28 17.26 -3.86
C ALA A 59 -13.30 17.80 -5.30
N SER A 60 -12.15 18.24 -5.82
CA SER A 60 -12.02 18.72 -7.20
C SER A 60 -12.22 17.63 -8.27
N ASN A 61 -12.08 16.35 -7.90
CA ASN A 61 -12.30 15.20 -8.77
C ASN A 61 -13.60 14.44 -8.44
N ASP A 62 -14.56 15.11 -7.77
CA ASP A 62 -15.87 14.56 -7.38
C ASP A 62 -15.83 13.30 -6.48
N VAL A 63 -14.71 13.06 -5.78
CA VAL A 63 -14.61 11.95 -4.82
C VAL A 63 -15.29 12.35 -3.51
N LYS A 64 -16.54 11.90 -3.32
CA LYS A 64 -17.41 12.33 -2.21
C LYS A 64 -17.40 11.41 -1.00
N ASN A 65 -17.21 10.11 -1.20
CA ASN A 65 -17.33 9.12 -0.12
C ASN A 65 -16.00 8.97 0.63
N VAL A 66 -15.68 9.98 1.43
CA VAL A 66 -14.41 10.14 2.15
C VAL A 66 -14.71 10.34 3.62
N THR A 67 -14.07 9.54 4.48
CA THR A 67 -14.09 9.76 5.93
C THR A 67 -12.66 10.03 6.40
N LEU A 68 -12.50 11.03 7.26
CA LEU A 68 -11.21 11.43 7.82
C LEU A 68 -11.06 10.92 9.25
N PHE A 69 -9.83 10.72 9.69
CA PHE A 69 -9.54 10.40 11.09
C PHE A 69 -10.10 11.50 12.01
N PRO A 70 -10.83 11.16 13.08
CA PRO A 70 -11.51 12.16 13.90
C PRO A 70 -10.54 13.00 14.72
N SER A 71 -10.70 14.33 14.69
CA SER A 71 -9.97 15.24 15.57
C SER A 71 -10.60 15.29 16.98
N ILE A 72 -9.84 15.69 18.00
CA ILE A 72 -10.27 15.75 19.41
C ILE A 72 -11.58 16.56 19.63
N ASN A 73 -11.88 17.52 18.75
CA ASN A 73 -13.06 18.39 18.84
C ASN A 73 -14.17 18.07 17.81
N GLN A 74 -14.11 16.91 17.13
CA GLN A 74 -15.14 16.54 16.14
C GLN A 74 -16.42 16.00 16.77
N ASP A 75 -17.52 16.12 16.04
CA ASP A 75 -18.80 15.50 16.39
C ASP A 75 -18.65 13.98 16.58
N SER A 76 -19.26 13.47 17.64
CA SER A 76 -19.46 12.06 17.94
C SER A 76 -19.94 11.24 16.74
N SER A 77 -20.79 11.81 15.87
CA SER A 77 -21.33 11.13 14.69
C SER A 77 -20.27 10.81 13.63
N ALA A 78 -19.38 11.77 13.33
CA ALA A 78 -18.30 11.61 12.37
C ALA A 78 -17.24 10.62 12.86
N SER A 79 -16.90 10.70 14.16
CA SER A 79 -16.01 9.74 14.81
C SER A 79 -16.58 8.33 14.77
N TRP A 80 -17.88 8.18 15.09
CA TRP A 80 -18.57 6.89 14.99
C TRP A 80 -18.55 6.34 13.56
N ALA A 81 -18.88 7.16 12.56
CA ALA A 81 -18.87 6.73 11.16
C ALA A 81 -17.48 6.23 10.73
N TYR A 82 -16.42 6.94 11.13
CA TYR A 82 -15.04 6.53 10.87
C TYR A 82 -14.72 5.16 11.47
N TYR A 83 -14.95 4.97 12.78
CA TYR A 83 -14.64 3.70 13.43
C TYR A 83 -15.55 2.57 12.99
N HIS A 84 -16.82 2.86 12.66
CA HIS A 84 -17.75 1.89 12.11
C HIS A 84 -17.25 1.37 10.75
N LEU A 85 -16.88 2.27 9.83
CA LEU A 85 -16.32 1.89 8.52
C LEU A 85 -14.97 1.17 8.63
N LEU A 86 -14.10 1.60 9.55
CA LEU A 86 -12.82 0.96 9.77
C LEU A 86 -13.01 -0.48 10.26
N ASN A 87 -13.82 -0.66 11.30
CA ASN A 87 -13.95 -1.95 12.00
C ASN A 87 -14.86 -2.95 11.26
N PHE A 88 -15.76 -2.48 10.39
CA PHE A 88 -16.72 -3.32 9.67
C PHE A 88 -16.08 -4.52 8.95
N SER A 89 -14.90 -4.32 8.32
CA SER A 89 -14.20 -5.35 7.55
C SER A 89 -12.83 -5.73 8.12
N ILE A 90 -12.57 -5.49 9.41
CA ILE A 90 -11.38 -6.06 10.07
C ILE A 90 -11.72 -7.50 10.49
N GLN A 91 -11.17 -8.47 9.76
CA GLN A 91 -11.50 -9.89 9.98
C GLN A 91 -10.57 -10.56 11.01
N ASN A 92 -9.34 -10.07 11.16
CA ASN A 92 -8.44 -10.53 12.22
C ASN A 92 -8.43 -9.51 13.37
N PRO A 93 -9.14 -9.77 14.50
CA PRO A 93 -9.32 -8.81 15.58
C PRO A 93 -8.01 -8.45 16.31
N ARG A 94 -6.94 -9.24 16.14
CA ARG A 94 -5.59 -8.92 16.61
C ARG A 94 -5.15 -7.50 16.20
N PHE A 95 -5.57 -7.06 15.01
CA PHE A 95 -5.19 -5.76 14.43
C PHE A 95 -6.20 -4.64 14.69
N ALA A 96 -7.31 -4.92 15.39
CA ALA A 96 -8.26 -3.89 15.82
C ALA A 96 -7.77 -3.10 17.05
N ALA A 97 -6.67 -3.54 17.67
CA ALA A 97 -6.13 -2.92 18.88
C ALA A 97 -5.76 -1.43 18.65
N PRO A 98 -5.85 -0.59 19.69
CA PRO A 98 -5.54 0.84 19.60
C PRO A 98 -4.05 1.10 19.35
N THR A 99 -3.18 0.13 19.62
CA THR A 99 -1.73 0.21 19.40
C THR A 99 -1.33 0.30 17.93
N PHE A 100 -2.15 -0.20 17.01
CA PHE A 100 -1.88 -0.09 15.58
C PHE A 100 -2.22 1.31 15.06
N ALA A 101 -1.36 1.85 14.21
CA ALA A 101 -1.63 3.09 13.48
C ALA A 101 -2.97 3.00 12.73
N LYS A 102 -3.74 4.09 12.77
CA LYS A 102 -5.05 4.20 12.12
C LYS A 102 -4.89 5.02 10.83
N PRO A 103 -5.66 4.71 9.78
CA PRO A 103 -5.56 5.46 8.54
C PRO A 103 -5.95 6.93 8.74
N VAL A 104 -5.29 7.82 8.02
CA VAL A 104 -5.65 9.25 8.03
C VAL A 104 -6.98 9.50 7.34
N SER A 105 -7.33 8.63 6.38
CA SER A 105 -8.61 8.66 5.66
C SER A 105 -8.98 7.29 5.13
N ILE A 106 -10.28 7.04 5.06
CA ILE A 106 -10.89 5.89 4.40
C ILE A 106 -11.73 6.44 3.24
N VAL A 107 -11.44 5.98 2.02
CA VAL A 107 -12.14 6.39 0.79
C VAL A 107 -12.86 5.19 0.21
N LEU A 108 -14.15 5.34 -0.09
CA LEU A 108 -15.02 4.30 -0.63
C LEU A 108 -15.45 4.66 -2.06
N PRO A 109 -14.58 4.50 -3.07
CA PRO A 109 -14.88 4.88 -4.44
C PRO A 109 -16.08 4.11 -4.98
N ARG A 110 -16.95 4.80 -5.72
CA ARG A 110 -18.15 4.22 -6.37
C ARG A 110 -17.93 3.90 -7.84
N THR A 111 -16.88 4.47 -8.43
CA THR A 111 -16.51 4.28 -9.84
C THR A 111 -15.01 4.08 -9.97
N LEU A 112 -14.57 3.54 -11.11
CA LEU A 112 -13.15 3.43 -11.43
C LEU A 112 -12.47 4.81 -11.53
N ASP A 113 -13.21 5.84 -11.93
CA ASP A 113 -12.71 7.22 -12.01
C ASP A 113 -12.46 7.80 -10.62
N GLU A 114 -13.37 7.57 -9.66
CA GLU A 114 -13.18 7.97 -8.27
C GLU A 114 -11.97 7.24 -7.65
N LEU A 115 -11.81 5.94 -7.93
CA LEU A 115 -10.66 5.14 -7.49
C LEU A 115 -9.35 5.70 -8.06
N SER A 116 -9.28 5.91 -9.37
CA SER A 116 -8.10 6.44 -10.06
C SER A 116 -7.74 7.83 -9.55
N SER A 117 -8.72 8.73 -9.46
CA SER A 117 -8.54 10.09 -8.95
C SER A 117 -8.02 10.10 -7.51
N THR A 118 -8.50 9.19 -6.67
CA THR A 118 -8.01 9.04 -5.29
C THR A 118 -6.53 8.68 -5.27
N ILE A 119 -6.10 7.71 -6.08
CA ILE A 119 -4.69 7.31 -6.17
C ILE A 119 -3.84 8.50 -6.63
N LEU A 120 -4.27 9.21 -7.67
CA LEU A 120 -3.55 10.37 -8.19
C LEU A 120 -3.43 11.49 -7.15
N CYS A 121 -4.51 11.78 -6.42
CA CYS A 121 -4.49 12.79 -5.35
C CYS A 121 -3.54 12.42 -4.21
N VAL A 122 -3.54 11.16 -3.76
CA VAL A 122 -2.59 10.70 -2.74
C VAL A 122 -1.16 10.82 -3.24
N ARG A 123 -0.86 10.33 -4.44
CA ARG A 123 0.51 10.36 -4.97
C ARG A 123 1.02 11.77 -5.23
N LYS A 124 0.16 12.67 -5.69
CA LYS A 124 0.51 14.05 -5.99
C LYS A 124 0.72 14.89 -4.73
N GLN A 125 -0.22 14.82 -3.79
CA GLN A 125 -0.21 15.69 -2.61
C GLN A 125 0.59 15.08 -1.46
N ARG A 126 0.63 13.74 -1.36
CA ARG A 126 1.13 12.99 -0.20
C ARG A 126 2.00 11.78 -0.61
N PRO A 127 3.15 12.00 -1.26
CA PRO A 127 3.99 10.92 -1.77
C PRO A 127 4.54 9.97 -0.69
N SER A 128 4.63 10.41 0.56
CA SER A 128 5.07 9.60 1.70
C SER A 128 3.96 8.75 2.34
N TRP A 129 2.70 8.95 1.94
CA TRP A 129 1.58 8.16 2.48
C TRP A 129 1.47 6.83 1.76
N ALA A 130 1.31 5.76 2.53
CA ALA A 130 0.99 4.46 1.95
C ALA A 130 -0.48 4.41 1.51
N ILE A 131 -0.74 3.66 0.44
CA ILE A 131 -2.10 3.32 -0.01
C ILE A 131 -2.34 1.86 0.38
N ARG A 132 -3.35 1.61 1.20
CA ARG A 132 -3.82 0.26 1.54
C ARG A 132 -5.12 0.00 0.80
N ILE A 133 -5.12 -1.01 -0.07
CA ILE A 133 -6.32 -1.41 -0.81
C ILE A 133 -7.03 -2.48 0.01
N ARG A 134 -8.32 -2.29 0.26
CA ARG A 134 -9.15 -3.24 1.01
C ARG A 134 -10.35 -3.64 0.18
N SER A 135 -10.58 -4.95 0.10
CA SER A 135 -11.83 -5.54 -0.38
C SER A 135 -12.54 -6.15 0.85
N GLY A 136 -12.62 -7.48 0.98
CA GLY A 136 -13.26 -8.14 2.13
C GLY A 136 -12.47 -8.08 3.47
N GLY A 137 -11.24 -7.56 3.46
CA GLY A 137 -10.46 -7.36 4.69
C GLY A 137 -10.00 -8.64 5.41
N HIS A 138 -9.88 -9.76 4.69
CA HIS A 138 -9.38 -11.04 5.20
C HIS A 138 -7.84 -11.18 5.18
N SER A 139 -7.09 -10.07 5.16
CA SER A 139 -5.63 -10.15 5.24
C SER A 139 -5.21 -10.74 6.60
N TYR A 140 -4.60 -11.92 6.60
CA TYR A 140 -4.18 -12.60 7.83
C TYR A 140 -3.20 -11.76 8.67
N GLU A 141 -2.38 -10.94 8.02
CA GLU A 141 -1.44 -10.01 8.65
C GLU A 141 -1.94 -8.55 8.65
N GLY A 142 -3.21 -8.34 8.33
CA GLY A 142 -3.85 -7.02 8.39
C GLY A 142 -3.35 -5.99 7.39
N LEU A 143 -2.55 -6.40 6.39
CA LEU A 143 -1.84 -5.49 5.48
C LEU A 143 -2.76 -4.57 4.65
N SER A 144 -4.06 -4.91 4.54
CA SER A 144 -5.07 -4.09 3.87
C SER A 144 -5.63 -2.94 4.73
N TYR A 145 -5.32 -2.89 6.02
CA TYR A 145 -5.86 -1.89 6.95
C TYR A 145 -4.91 -1.51 8.10
N THR A 146 -3.68 -2.00 8.09
CA THR A 146 -2.59 -1.60 8.99
C THR A 146 -1.40 -1.05 8.21
N ALA A 147 -0.53 -0.34 8.90
CA ALA A 147 0.79 0.02 8.41
C ALA A 147 1.85 -0.26 9.48
N ASP A 148 3.10 -0.41 9.05
CA ASP A 148 4.23 -0.60 9.94
C ASP A 148 4.69 0.75 10.54
N ASP A 149 5.56 0.68 11.55
CA ASP A 149 6.06 1.86 12.27
C ASP A 149 6.89 2.79 11.38
N ASN A 150 7.41 2.29 10.26
CA ASN A 150 8.16 3.07 9.27
C ASN A 150 7.25 3.82 8.29
N THR A 151 5.94 3.56 8.30
CA THR A 151 4.97 4.25 7.48
C THR A 151 4.40 5.45 8.25
N PRO A 152 4.72 6.70 7.88
CA PRO A 152 4.31 7.87 8.65
C PRO A 152 2.79 8.08 8.66
N ALA A 153 2.11 7.70 7.57
CA ALA A 153 0.66 7.77 7.44
C ALA A 153 0.20 6.90 6.27
N PHE A 154 -1.07 6.50 6.28
CA PHE A 154 -1.65 5.74 5.18
C PHE A 154 -3.14 6.02 5.02
N VAL A 155 -3.63 5.82 3.81
CA VAL A 155 -5.06 5.85 3.48
C VAL A 155 -5.56 4.45 3.14
N ILE A 156 -6.81 4.16 3.46
CA ILE A 156 -7.50 2.96 2.97
C ILE A 156 -8.35 3.35 1.77
N LEU A 157 -8.16 2.64 0.67
CA LEU A 157 -9.07 2.64 -0.49
C LEU A 157 -9.91 1.36 -0.37
N ASP A 158 -11.14 1.52 0.09
CA ASP A 158 -12.05 0.41 0.37
C ASP A 158 -12.99 0.19 -0.81
N LEU A 159 -12.82 -0.95 -1.48
CA LEU A 159 -13.47 -1.27 -2.75
C LEU A 159 -14.90 -1.78 -2.57
N MET A 160 -15.46 -1.79 -1.36
CA MET A 160 -16.77 -2.40 -1.08
C MET A 160 -17.94 -1.89 -1.96
N ASN A 161 -17.85 -0.67 -2.49
CA ASN A 161 -18.87 -0.11 -3.40
C ASN A 161 -18.68 -0.53 -4.87
N LEU A 162 -17.54 -1.11 -5.23
CA LEU A 162 -17.24 -1.70 -6.53
C LEU A 162 -17.47 -3.22 -6.42
N ASN A 163 -18.72 -3.62 -6.19
CA ASN A 163 -19.12 -5.01 -5.92
C ASN A 163 -20.09 -5.60 -6.96
N ARG A 164 -20.20 -5.01 -8.15
CA ARG A 164 -21.11 -5.50 -9.18
C ARG A 164 -20.70 -6.88 -9.67
N VAL A 165 -21.69 -7.78 -9.77
CA VAL A 165 -21.55 -9.10 -10.38
C VAL A 165 -22.52 -9.23 -11.55
N SER A 166 -22.01 -9.53 -12.73
CA SER A 166 -22.84 -9.83 -13.91
C SER A 166 -22.46 -11.18 -14.50
N VAL A 167 -23.44 -12.09 -14.59
CA VAL A 167 -23.26 -13.45 -15.08
C VAL A 167 -23.83 -13.56 -16.50
N HIS A 168 -23.02 -14.04 -17.44
CA HIS A 168 -23.45 -14.32 -18.80
C HIS A 168 -23.60 -15.84 -18.97
N VAL A 169 -24.85 -16.31 -18.84
CA VAL A 169 -25.19 -17.74 -18.83
C VAL A 169 -24.80 -18.47 -20.14
N PRO A 170 -25.06 -17.94 -21.35
CA PRO A 170 -24.74 -18.66 -22.59
C PRO A 170 -23.24 -18.96 -22.76
N SER A 171 -22.37 -18.04 -22.36
CA SER A 171 -20.91 -18.24 -22.42
C SER A 171 -20.32 -18.83 -21.13
N ARG A 172 -21.14 -19.03 -20.09
CA ARG A 172 -20.71 -19.50 -18.77
C ARG A 172 -19.58 -18.66 -18.16
N THR A 173 -19.64 -17.35 -18.34
CA THR A 173 -18.66 -16.40 -17.78
C THR A 173 -19.35 -15.43 -16.83
N ALA A 174 -18.58 -14.79 -15.95
CA ALA A 174 -19.04 -13.71 -15.12
C ALA A 174 -18.00 -12.59 -15.07
N TRP A 175 -18.48 -11.35 -15.01
CA TRP A 175 -17.69 -10.19 -14.62
C TRP A 175 -18.00 -9.88 -13.16
N VAL A 176 -16.96 -9.75 -12.35
CA VAL A 176 -17.02 -9.55 -10.90
C VAL A 176 -16.09 -8.40 -10.55
N GLU A 177 -16.63 -7.33 -9.96
CA GLU A 177 -15.80 -6.24 -9.45
C GLU A 177 -15.09 -6.64 -8.15
N ALA A 178 -13.94 -6.01 -7.89
CA ALA A 178 -13.00 -6.44 -6.84
C ALA A 178 -13.53 -6.32 -5.40
N GLY A 179 -14.57 -5.52 -5.18
CA GLY A 179 -15.24 -5.38 -3.89
C GLY A 179 -16.28 -6.47 -3.60
N ALA A 180 -16.65 -7.28 -4.58
CA ALA A 180 -17.66 -8.32 -4.41
C ALA A 180 -17.13 -9.45 -3.51
N THR A 181 -17.94 -9.83 -2.53
CA THR A 181 -17.72 -10.99 -1.69
C THR A 181 -18.05 -12.29 -2.44
N LEU A 182 -17.48 -13.41 -2.01
CA LEU A 182 -17.83 -14.72 -2.56
C LEU A 182 -19.32 -15.04 -2.41
N GLY A 183 -19.95 -14.59 -1.32
CA GLY A 183 -21.39 -14.75 -1.12
C GLY A 183 -22.22 -14.05 -2.20
N GLU A 184 -21.87 -12.81 -2.57
CA GLU A 184 -22.54 -12.08 -3.64
C GLU A 184 -22.33 -12.74 -5.01
N VAL A 185 -21.12 -13.24 -5.28
CA VAL A 185 -20.80 -13.98 -6.51
C VAL A 185 -21.62 -15.26 -6.59
N TYR A 186 -21.63 -16.08 -5.54
CA TYR A 186 -22.41 -17.31 -5.49
C TYR A 186 -23.90 -17.05 -5.64
N HIS A 187 -24.41 -16.03 -4.95
CA HIS A 187 -25.81 -15.63 -5.06
C HIS A 187 -26.18 -15.19 -6.48
N ALA A 188 -25.35 -14.38 -7.14
CA ALA A 188 -25.58 -13.93 -8.51
C ALA A 188 -25.59 -15.10 -9.51
N ILE A 189 -24.68 -16.06 -9.36
CA ILE A 189 -24.62 -17.27 -10.20
C ILE A 189 -25.83 -18.16 -9.95
N ALA A 190 -26.17 -18.43 -8.69
CA ALA A 190 -27.31 -19.25 -8.32
C ALA A 190 -28.63 -18.65 -8.85
N ARG A 191 -28.78 -17.31 -8.79
CA ARG A 191 -29.96 -16.62 -9.33
C ARG A 191 -30.00 -16.63 -10.87
N SER A 192 -28.85 -16.64 -11.52
CA SER A 192 -28.75 -16.63 -12.99
C SER A 192 -28.95 -18.02 -13.60
N GLY A 193 -28.65 -19.08 -12.86
CA GLY A 193 -28.99 -20.45 -13.23
C GLY A 193 -30.49 -20.68 -13.13
N SER A 194 -31.20 -20.75 -14.26
CA SER A 194 -32.61 -21.15 -14.30
C SER A 194 -32.78 -22.37 -15.21
N GLY A 195 -33.49 -23.40 -14.76
CA GLY A 195 -33.71 -24.67 -15.48
C GLY A 195 -32.61 -25.73 -15.25
N ASN A 196 -32.39 -26.61 -16.24
CA ASN A 196 -31.45 -27.75 -16.20
C ASN A 196 -29.95 -27.38 -16.22
N SER A 197 -29.60 -26.09 -16.09
CA SER A 197 -28.20 -25.62 -16.12
C SER A 197 -27.69 -25.41 -14.70
N SER A 198 -27.00 -26.42 -14.15
CA SER A 198 -26.25 -26.23 -12.90
C SER A 198 -25.02 -25.36 -13.17
N LEU A 199 -25.00 -24.16 -12.60
CA LEU A 199 -23.86 -23.25 -12.64
C LEU A 199 -23.29 -23.12 -11.22
N GLY A 200 -21.97 -23.02 -11.14
CA GLY A 200 -21.26 -22.77 -9.89
C GLY A 200 -19.95 -22.07 -10.18
N PHE A 201 -19.43 -21.35 -9.19
CA PHE A 201 -18.08 -20.81 -9.27
C PHE A 201 -17.21 -21.45 -8.19
N PRO A 202 -16.12 -22.10 -8.58
CA PRO A 202 -15.19 -22.70 -7.66
C PRO A 202 -14.23 -21.64 -7.09
N ALA A 203 -14.57 -21.04 -5.94
CA ALA A 203 -13.77 -19.93 -5.41
C ALA A 203 -12.82 -20.30 -4.26
N GLU A 204 -12.96 -21.48 -3.64
CA GLU A 204 -12.13 -21.89 -2.49
C GLU A 204 -11.57 -23.30 -2.66
N MET A 205 -10.24 -23.41 -2.70
CA MET A 205 -9.51 -24.68 -2.81
C MET A 205 -8.27 -24.63 -1.90
N ARG A 206 -7.87 -25.73 -1.29
CA ARG A 206 -6.78 -25.74 -0.29
C ARG A 206 -5.42 -25.84 -0.97
N CYS A 207 -4.42 -25.13 -0.45
CA CYS A 207 -3.04 -25.30 -0.85
C CYS A 207 -2.49 -26.62 -0.30
N GLY A 208 -2.02 -27.51 -1.17
CA GLY A 208 -1.19 -28.64 -0.78
C GLY A 208 0.26 -28.15 -0.64
N ASN A 209 0.86 -28.31 0.53
CA ASN A 209 2.30 -28.10 0.69
C ASN A 209 3.02 -29.37 0.24
N ASN A 210 4.19 -29.23 -0.39
CA ASN A 210 5.15 -30.32 -0.57
C ASN A 210 5.81 -30.65 0.79
N ILE A 211 5.02 -31.13 1.77
CA ILE A 211 5.56 -31.57 3.06
C ILE A 211 6.11 -32.98 2.87
N ARG A 212 7.34 -33.20 3.33
CA ARG A 212 7.89 -34.55 3.49
C ARG A 212 7.41 -35.08 4.84
N VAL A 213 6.49 -36.03 4.84
CA VAL A 213 6.13 -36.79 6.05
C VAL A 213 6.89 -38.11 5.99
N ASN A 214 7.75 -38.37 6.98
CA ASN A 214 8.57 -39.59 7.05
C ASN A 214 9.43 -39.83 5.79
N GLY A 215 10.00 -38.76 5.20
CA GLY A 215 10.86 -38.85 4.02
C GLY A 215 10.13 -39.04 2.69
N LYS A 216 8.81 -39.24 2.69
CA LYS A 216 7.99 -39.38 1.49
C LYS A 216 7.39 -38.02 1.09
N GLN A 217 7.59 -37.62 -0.16
CA GLN A 217 6.99 -36.41 -0.71
C GLN A 217 5.47 -36.58 -0.83
N ILE A 218 4.73 -35.65 -0.25
CA ILE A 218 3.28 -35.60 -0.44
C ILE A 218 2.99 -35.11 -1.86
N ASP A 219 2.14 -35.84 -2.57
CA ASP A 219 1.68 -35.51 -3.90
C ASP A 219 0.53 -34.49 -3.82
N ALA A 220 0.91 -33.23 -3.60
CA ALA A 220 -0.03 -32.12 -3.47
C ALA A 220 -0.93 -31.95 -4.72
N VAL A 221 -0.44 -32.35 -5.90
CA VAL A 221 -1.22 -32.34 -7.15
C VAL A 221 -2.33 -33.37 -7.09
N ASN A 222 -2.06 -34.60 -6.65
CA ASN A 222 -3.10 -35.62 -6.54
C ASN A 222 -4.04 -35.40 -5.35
N GLU A 223 -3.56 -34.84 -4.24
CA GLU A 223 -4.44 -34.43 -3.13
C GLU A 223 -5.39 -33.29 -3.54
N GLY A 224 -4.89 -32.34 -4.34
CA GLY A 224 -5.68 -31.24 -4.89
C GLY A 224 -6.61 -31.68 -6.03
N ARG A 225 -6.29 -32.73 -6.77
CA ARG A 225 -6.96 -33.13 -8.02
C ARG A 225 -8.47 -33.26 -7.91
N ALA A 226 -8.99 -33.86 -6.84
CA ALA A 226 -10.45 -34.05 -6.69
C ALA A 226 -11.21 -32.70 -6.69
N TRP A 227 -10.64 -31.68 -6.07
CA TRP A 227 -11.17 -30.32 -6.13
C TRP A 227 -10.73 -29.61 -7.42
N GLY A 228 -9.50 -29.82 -7.87
CA GLY A 228 -8.93 -29.21 -9.07
C GLY A 228 -9.70 -29.54 -10.33
N GLU A 229 -10.10 -30.78 -10.52
CA GLU A 229 -10.94 -31.24 -11.63
C GLU A 229 -12.39 -30.76 -11.49
N LYS A 230 -12.89 -30.64 -10.26
CA LYS A 230 -14.21 -30.05 -10.01
C LYS A 230 -14.23 -28.54 -10.28
N TYR A 231 -13.09 -27.87 -10.10
CA TYR A 231 -12.96 -26.42 -10.11
C TYR A 231 -12.52 -25.90 -11.48
N PHE A 232 -11.51 -26.55 -12.06
CA PHE A 232 -10.87 -26.16 -13.31
C PHE A 232 -11.22 -27.10 -14.48
N LEU A 233 -12.10 -28.10 -14.24
CA LEU A 233 -12.50 -29.10 -15.23
C LEU A 233 -11.26 -29.77 -15.84
N GLY A 234 -11.30 -30.10 -17.13
CA GLY A 234 -10.16 -30.69 -17.86
C GLY A 234 -8.92 -29.79 -17.99
N ASN A 235 -8.89 -28.61 -17.35
CA ASN A 235 -7.73 -27.71 -17.39
C ASN A 235 -6.79 -27.84 -16.18
N TYR A 236 -7.15 -28.63 -15.16
CA TYR A 236 -6.35 -28.72 -13.93
C TYR A 236 -4.88 -29.08 -14.21
N ASP A 237 -4.63 -30.14 -14.98
CA ASP A 237 -3.26 -30.57 -15.33
C ASP A 237 -2.50 -29.51 -16.14
N ARG A 238 -3.20 -28.73 -16.97
CA ARG A 238 -2.59 -27.67 -17.76
C ARG A 238 -2.15 -26.51 -16.87
N LEU A 239 -2.95 -26.15 -15.87
CA LEU A 239 -2.62 -25.12 -14.90
C LEU A 239 -1.50 -25.58 -13.95
N VAL A 240 -1.48 -26.86 -13.55
CA VAL A 240 -0.37 -27.46 -12.80
C VAL A 240 0.94 -27.33 -13.59
N ARG A 241 0.94 -27.66 -14.89
CA ARG A 241 2.13 -27.48 -15.75
C ARG A 241 2.58 -26.02 -15.86
N VAL A 242 1.64 -25.09 -16.04
CA VAL A 242 1.96 -23.65 -16.07
C VAL A 242 2.56 -23.19 -14.74
N LYS A 243 2.00 -23.63 -13.61
CA LYS A 243 2.53 -23.32 -12.28
C LYS A 243 3.94 -23.91 -12.09
N THR A 244 4.16 -25.14 -12.51
CA THR A 244 5.49 -25.77 -12.49
C THR A 244 6.51 -24.97 -13.30
N LEU A 245 6.13 -24.41 -14.44
CA LEU A 245 7.06 -23.64 -15.27
C LEU A 245 7.37 -22.25 -14.69
N ILE A 246 6.36 -21.56 -14.14
CA ILE A 246 6.47 -20.15 -13.74
C ILE A 246 6.90 -19.99 -12.27
N ASP A 247 6.49 -20.91 -11.40
CA ASP A 247 6.83 -20.89 -9.98
C ASP A 247 7.13 -22.31 -9.48
N PRO A 248 8.25 -22.91 -9.95
CA PRO A 248 8.61 -24.28 -9.64
C PRO A 248 8.90 -24.47 -8.14
N ASN A 249 9.34 -23.42 -7.44
CA ASN A 249 9.61 -23.44 -6.00
C ASN A 249 8.36 -23.20 -5.14
N ASN A 250 7.20 -22.99 -5.76
CA ASN A 250 5.94 -22.70 -5.08
C ASN A 250 6.01 -21.50 -4.11
N ALA A 251 6.75 -20.44 -4.48
CA ALA A 251 6.88 -19.22 -3.69
C ALA A 251 5.53 -18.53 -3.48
N PHE A 252 4.63 -18.64 -4.45
CA PHE A 252 3.24 -18.20 -4.34
C PHE A 252 2.35 -19.37 -3.93
N CYS A 253 2.31 -19.62 -2.62
CA CYS A 253 1.53 -20.67 -1.97
C CYS A 253 0.53 -20.02 -1.01
N ASN A 254 -0.74 -19.94 -1.42
CA ASN A 254 -1.84 -19.44 -0.59
C ASN A 254 -3.04 -20.42 -0.66
N PRO A 255 -3.96 -20.40 0.31
CA PRO A 255 -5.24 -21.06 0.13
C PRO A 255 -5.82 -20.59 -1.23
N GLN A 256 -6.02 -21.53 -2.17
CA GLN A 256 -6.48 -21.42 -3.57
C GLN A 256 -5.40 -21.50 -4.66
N SER A 257 -4.12 -21.64 -4.32
CA SER A 257 -3.08 -21.87 -5.34
C SER A 257 -3.11 -23.31 -5.87
N ILE A 258 -2.80 -23.45 -7.17
CA ILE A 258 -2.52 -24.76 -7.78
C ILE A 258 -1.08 -25.15 -7.42
N PRO A 259 -0.83 -26.38 -6.93
CA PRO A 259 0.52 -26.82 -6.61
C PRO A 259 1.32 -27.12 -7.89
N PRO A 260 2.62 -26.81 -7.94
CA PRO A 260 3.49 -27.31 -9.00
C PRO A 260 3.77 -28.80 -8.78
N LEU A 261 4.09 -29.49 -9.88
CA LEU A 261 4.68 -30.84 -9.83
C LEU A 261 5.87 -30.91 -8.86
N PRO A 262 6.06 -32.06 -8.19
CA PRO A 262 7.22 -32.32 -7.36
C PRO A 262 8.52 -32.19 -8.16
N TRP A 263 9.58 -31.65 -7.53
CA TRP A 263 10.91 -31.62 -8.11
C TRP A 263 11.48 -33.04 -8.20
N ASP A 264 11.76 -33.52 -9.41
CA ASP A 264 12.57 -34.71 -9.64
C ASP A 264 14.04 -34.29 -9.73
N GLU A 265 14.83 -34.59 -8.69
CA GLU A 265 16.30 -34.42 -8.67
C GLU A 265 17.02 -35.22 -9.78
N HIS A 266 16.32 -36.11 -10.51
CA HIS A 266 16.87 -36.93 -11.58
C HIS A 266 16.68 -36.36 -13.00
N SER A 267 16.18 -35.13 -13.13
CA SER A 267 15.94 -34.49 -14.45
C SER A 267 17.05 -33.56 -14.91
N ILE A 268 18.16 -33.49 -14.16
CA ILE A 268 19.39 -32.77 -14.53
C ILE A 268 20.57 -33.77 -14.49
N GLU A 269 20.63 -34.66 -15.47
CA GLU A 269 21.86 -35.26 -16.00
C GLU A 269 21.71 -35.44 -17.53
#